data_AF-T1A5D8-F1
#
_entry.id   AF-T1A5D8-F1
#
_cell.length_a   1.000
_cell.length_b   1.000
_cell.length_c   1.000
_cell.angle_alpha   90.00
_cell.angle_beta   90.00
_cell.angle_gamma   90.00
#
_symmetry.space_group_name_H-M   'P 1'
#
loop_
_entity.id
_entity.type
_entity.pdbx_description
1 polymer ?
#
loop_
_entity_poly.entity_id
_entity_poly.type
_entity_poly.pdbx_seq_one_letter_code
_entity_poly.pdbx_strand_id
1 'polypeptide(L)'
;KALEASHSTENVVMTIDNIDIGTLFYDGYLYNLTDSASAITAGAGEIASVTSLNNYETHVFGGIYFMTQLVNIPLVWINYSAMQKAGITTAPTTDAQLLADAKTLYNYYGVGMVNFQGHGGASTPTEVYQWMVQFGGNPMVFNDTGDIAAMDYLLNLSQYFSPDYTSSYWHTISGLPSNTYTVMDYQWPGSVNVTALGMTPYNSSDTVINASFNAIQSGVFIRDPVAWLSQWQFYMDNAWISIIEEHASLSQVPSI
;
A
#
# COMPACT_ATOMS: atom_id res chain seq x y z
N LYS A 1 11.84 -12.90 -22.16
CA LYS A 1 12.60 -12.69 -23.42
C LYS A 1 13.61 -13.80 -23.75
N ALA A 2 14.57 -14.18 -22.89
CA ALA A 2 15.51 -15.27 -23.22
C ALA A 2 14.85 -16.67 -23.19
N LEU A 3 14.00 -16.94 -22.18
CA LEU A 3 13.28 -18.23 -22.04
C LEU A 3 12.16 -18.40 -23.08
N GLU A 4 11.47 -17.31 -23.37
CA GLU A 4 10.39 -17.25 -24.38
C GLU A 4 10.92 -17.51 -25.80
N ALA A 5 12.13 -17.01 -26.11
CA ALA A 5 12.80 -17.26 -27.38
C ALA A 5 13.41 -18.67 -27.50
N SER A 6 13.59 -19.39 -26.38
CA SER A 6 14.19 -20.73 -26.38
C SER A 6 13.18 -21.88 -26.40
N HIS A 7 11.86 -21.58 -26.33
CA HIS A 7 10.80 -22.59 -26.16
C HIS A 7 11.09 -23.58 -25.01
N SER A 8 11.84 -23.14 -23.99
CA SER A 8 12.23 -24.01 -22.88
C SER A 8 11.01 -24.37 -22.03
N THR A 9 10.86 -25.66 -21.73
CA THR A 9 9.87 -26.20 -20.77
C THR A 9 10.51 -26.52 -19.42
N GLU A 10 11.73 -26.01 -19.16
CA GLU A 10 12.40 -26.24 -17.88
C GLU A 10 11.69 -25.48 -16.75
N ASN A 11 11.70 -26.07 -15.57
CA ASN A 11 11.18 -25.41 -14.37
C ASN A 11 12.01 -24.16 -14.08
N VAL A 12 11.34 -23.03 -13.92
CA VAL A 12 11.97 -21.74 -13.57
C VAL A 12 11.55 -21.37 -12.16
N VAL A 13 12.51 -20.96 -11.35
CA VAL A 13 12.23 -20.26 -10.10
C VAL A 13 12.22 -18.76 -10.39
N MET A 14 11.12 -18.09 -10.08
CA MET A 14 10.97 -16.65 -10.26
C MET A 14 10.46 -15.98 -8.99
N THR A 15 10.80 -14.71 -8.85
CA THR A 15 10.28 -13.82 -7.81
C THR A 15 9.20 -12.97 -8.45
N ILE A 16 7.98 -13.01 -7.92
CA ILE A 16 6.83 -12.29 -8.48
C ILE A 16 6.06 -11.59 -7.37
N ASP A 17 5.39 -10.50 -7.72
CA ASP A 17 4.50 -9.80 -6.81
C ASP A 17 3.33 -10.72 -6.42
N ASN A 18 2.90 -10.65 -5.16
CA ASN A 18 1.84 -11.52 -4.67
C ASN A 18 0.51 -11.28 -5.39
N ILE A 19 0.35 -10.11 -6.00
CA ILE A 19 -0.85 -9.76 -6.76
C ILE A 19 -1.07 -10.63 -8.01
N ASP A 20 -0.01 -11.17 -8.62
CA ASP A 20 -0.13 -11.94 -9.88
C ASP A 20 -0.38 -13.44 -9.65
N ILE A 21 -0.19 -13.91 -8.42
CA ILE A 21 -0.19 -15.33 -8.07
C ILE A 21 -1.54 -15.98 -8.39
N GLY A 22 -2.64 -15.28 -8.12
CA GLY A 22 -3.98 -15.82 -8.39
C GLY A 22 -4.14 -16.17 -9.87
N THR A 23 -3.81 -15.24 -10.75
CA THR A 23 -3.85 -15.46 -12.21
C THR A 23 -2.96 -16.63 -12.61
N LEU A 24 -1.72 -16.68 -12.13
CA LEU A 24 -0.78 -17.75 -12.48
C LEU A 24 -1.25 -19.12 -11.98
N PHE A 25 -1.87 -19.19 -10.81
CA PHE A 25 -2.45 -20.42 -10.28
C PHE A 25 -3.59 -20.92 -11.17
N TYR A 26 -4.58 -20.07 -11.44
CA TYR A 26 -5.77 -20.46 -12.21
C TYR A 26 -5.46 -20.75 -13.70
N ASP A 27 -4.41 -20.14 -14.24
CA ASP A 27 -3.91 -20.44 -15.59
C ASP A 27 -3.02 -21.71 -15.64
N GLY A 28 -2.72 -22.32 -14.50
CA GLY A 28 -1.96 -23.57 -14.41
C GLY A 28 -0.44 -23.41 -14.60
N TYR A 29 0.11 -22.23 -14.33
CA TYR A 29 1.54 -21.95 -14.47
C TYR A 29 2.36 -22.26 -13.21
N LEU A 30 1.72 -22.49 -12.06
CA LEU A 30 2.42 -22.73 -10.79
C LEU A 30 2.57 -24.22 -10.48
N TYR A 31 3.75 -24.58 -9.96
CA TYR A 31 4.04 -25.94 -9.49
C TYR A 31 3.60 -26.09 -8.02
N ASN A 32 2.94 -27.21 -7.69
CA ASN A 32 2.54 -27.50 -6.31
C ASN A 32 3.77 -27.87 -5.47
N LEU A 33 4.13 -27.01 -4.53
CA LEU A 33 5.29 -27.15 -3.64
C LEU A 33 4.95 -27.86 -2.33
N THR A 34 3.71 -28.27 -2.07
CA THR A 34 3.25 -28.79 -0.77
C THR A 34 4.17 -29.87 -0.19
N ASP A 35 4.58 -30.85 -1.01
CA ASP A 35 5.46 -31.95 -0.57
C ASP A 35 6.88 -31.49 -0.22
N SER A 36 7.32 -30.37 -0.80
CA SER A 36 8.64 -29.78 -0.58
C SER A 36 8.62 -28.59 0.39
N ALA A 37 7.45 -28.04 0.69
CA ALA A 37 7.31 -26.78 1.42
C ALA A 37 8.01 -26.84 2.77
N SER A 38 7.81 -27.93 3.52
CA SER A 38 8.46 -28.12 4.84
C SER A 38 9.99 -28.17 4.79
N ALA A 39 10.60 -28.57 3.67
CA ALA A 39 12.05 -28.55 3.48
C ALA A 39 12.57 -27.15 3.12
N ILE A 40 11.70 -26.28 2.59
CA ILE A 40 12.05 -24.94 2.14
C ILE A 40 11.71 -23.88 3.20
N THR A 41 10.64 -24.08 3.97
CA THR A 41 10.16 -23.20 5.05
C THR A 41 10.75 -23.53 6.43
N ALA A 42 11.74 -24.43 6.52
CA ALA A 42 12.35 -24.94 7.76
C ALA A 42 13.17 -23.91 8.58
N GLY A 43 12.76 -22.64 8.62
CA GLY A 43 13.35 -21.58 9.43
C GLY A 43 12.44 -21.17 10.59
N ALA A 44 13.05 -20.87 11.74
CA ALA A 44 12.37 -20.14 12.81
C ALA A 44 12.15 -18.68 12.36
N GLY A 45 10.96 -18.12 12.61
CA GLY A 45 10.70 -16.67 12.45
C GLY A 45 9.71 -16.26 11.36
N GLU A 46 8.85 -17.16 10.87
CA GLU A 46 7.74 -16.76 10.00
C GLU A 46 6.78 -15.84 10.75
N ILE A 47 6.50 -14.66 10.18
CA ILE A 47 5.56 -13.71 10.77
C ILE A 47 4.13 -14.21 10.58
N ALA A 48 3.23 -13.87 11.51
CA ALA A 48 1.85 -14.36 11.51
C ALA A 48 1.12 -14.15 10.16
N SER A 49 1.38 -13.03 9.48
CA SER A 49 0.78 -12.72 8.18
C SER A 49 1.18 -13.69 7.06
N VAL A 50 2.44 -14.16 7.06
CA VAL A 50 2.90 -15.16 6.08
C VAL A 50 2.29 -16.52 6.39
N THR A 51 2.20 -16.88 7.67
CA THR A 51 1.48 -18.09 8.08
C THR A 51 -0.01 -18.04 7.66
N SER A 52 -0.68 -16.90 7.81
CA SER A 52 -2.06 -16.71 7.34
C SER A 52 -2.18 -16.87 5.83
N LEU A 53 -1.23 -16.36 5.05
CA LEU A 53 -1.21 -16.50 3.60
C LEU A 53 -1.01 -17.97 3.16
N ASN A 54 -0.08 -18.69 3.78
CA ASN A 54 0.13 -20.11 3.50
C ASN A 54 -1.12 -20.94 3.83
N ASN A 55 -1.84 -20.58 4.92
CA ASN A 55 -3.11 -21.20 5.29
C ASN A 55 -4.21 -20.89 4.26
N TYR A 56 -4.27 -19.65 3.76
CA TYR A 56 -5.17 -19.27 2.68
C TYR A 56 -4.91 -20.11 1.43
N GLU A 57 -3.67 -20.22 0.97
CA GLU A 57 -3.30 -21.04 -0.19
C GLU A 57 -3.75 -22.49 -0.01
N THR A 58 -3.44 -23.07 1.14
CA THR A 58 -3.82 -24.46 1.43
C THR A 58 -5.34 -24.63 1.39
N HIS A 59 -6.10 -23.65 1.87
CA HIS A 59 -7.56 -23.69 1.89
C HIS A 59 -8.19 -23.46 0.50
N VAL A 60 -7.70 -22.48 -0.25
CA VAL A 60 -8.30 -22.00 -1.50
C VAL A 60 -7.74 -22.73 -2.73
N PHE A 61 -6.44 -23.00 -2.74
CA PHE A 61 -5.73 -23.66 -3.85
C PHE A 61 -5.49 -25.15 -3.61
N GLY A 62 -5.75 -25.64 -2.40
CA GLY A 62 -5.56 -27.05 -2.04
C GLY A 62 -4.08 -27.44 -1.86
N GLY A 63 -3.18 -26.47 -1.72
CA GLY A 63 -1.75 -26.68 -1.53
C GLY A 63 -0.97 -25.38 -1.48
N ILE A 64 0.34 -25.48 -1.26
CA ILE A 64 1.28 -24.34 -1.29
C ILE A 64 1.88 -24.28 -2.70
N TYR A 65 1.76 -23.13 -3.36
CA TYR A 65 2.21 -22.93 -4.75
C TYR A 65 3.29 -21.86 -4.88
N PHE A 66 3.48 -21.03 -3.85
CA PHE A 66 4.55 -20.07 -3.79
C PHE A 66 5.15 -19.99 -2.40
N MET A 67 6.24 -19.22 -2.28
CA MET A 67 6.90 -18.99 -1.01
C MET A 67 7.17 -17.50 -0.88
N THR A 68 6.88 -16.95 0.29
CA THR A 68 7.12 -15.53 0.55
C THR A 68 8.62 -15.30 0.70
N GLN A 69 9.21 -14.57 -0.24
CA GLN A 69 10.64 -14.22 -0.19
C GLN A 69 10.88 -12.96 0.64
N LEU A 70 10.06 -11.93 0.43
CA LEU A 70 10.19 -10.62 1.07
C LEU A 70 8.79 -10.08 1.36
N VAL A 71 8.63 -9.49 2.55
CA VAL A 71 7.46 -8.70 2.91
C VAL A 71 7.90 -7.26 3.02
N ASN A 72 7.21 -6.37 2.34
CA ASN A 72 7.34 -4.93 2.53
C ASN A 72 5.97 -4.35 2.87
N ILE A 73 6.00 -3.22 3.56
CA ILE A 73 4.81 -2.43 3.89
C ILE A 73 5.19 -1.00 3.62
N PRO A 74 4.36 -0.20 2.93
CA PRO A 74 4.68 1.21 2.79
C PRO A 74 4.57 1.91 4.14
N LEU A 75 5.42 2.91 4.34
CA LEU A 75 5.46 3.72 5.55
C LEU A 75 4.97 5.13 5.23
N VAL A 76 4.48 5.82 6.27
CA VAL A 76 4.21 7.26 6.18
C VAL A 76 5.47 8.02 6.55
N TRP A 77 6.01 8.77 5.58
CA TRP A 77 7.14 9.66 5.76
C TRP A 77 6.66 11.02 6.18
N ILE A 78 7.24 11.57 7.26
CA ILE A 78 6.78 12.81 7.87
C ILE A 78 7.91 13.83 7.95
N ASN A 79 7.65 15.06 7.46
CA ASN A 79 8.53 16.20 7.65
C ASN A 79 8.22 16.94 8.96
N TYR A 80 8.82 16.48 10.06
CA TYR A 80 8.62 17.07 11.39
C TYR A 80 8.95 18.56 11.47
N SER A 81 9.99 19.03 10.78
CA SER A 81 10.33 20.46 10.78
C SER A 81 9.24 21.31 10.12
N ALA A 82 8.59 20.79 9.07
CA ALA A 82 7.47 21.45 8.43
C ALA A 82 6.21 21.44 9.31
N MET A 83 5.94 20.35 10.04
CA MET A 83 4.86 20.27 11.03
C MET A 83 5.06 21.30 12.16
N GLN A 84 6.27 21.38 12.72
CA GLN A 84 6.59 22.29 13.81
C GLN A 84 6.44 23.77 13.42
N LYS A 85 6.78 24.15 12.18
CA LYS A 85 6.54 25.51 11.67
C LYS A 85 5.07 25.90 11.66
N ALA A 86 4.18 24.93 11.41
CA ALA A 86 2.73 25.11 11.47
C ALA A 86 2.14 24.95 12.88
N GLY A 87 2.98 24.75 13.91
CA GLY A 87 2.57 24.60 15.30
C GLY A 87 2.18 23.18 15.71
N ILE A 88 2.43 22.18 14.87
CA ILE A 88 2.13 20.77 15.16
C ILE A 88 3.40 20.08 15.69
N THR A 89 3.33 19.51 16.89
CA THR A 89 4.51 19.01 17.62
C THR A 89 4.66 17.50 17.62
N THR A 90 3.64 16.77 17.18
CA THR A 90 3.60 15.30 17.14
C THR A 90 3.07 14.81 15.81
N ALA A 91 3.49 13.64 15.35
CA ALA A 91 2.83 12.95 14.26
C ALA A 91 1.38 12.57 14.64
N PRO A 92 0.42 12.60 13.69
CA PRO A 92 -0.93 12.14 13.97
C PRO A 92 -0.92 10.64 14.27
N THR A 93 -1.67 10.24 15.29
CA THR A 93 -1.85 8.82 15.67
C THR A 93 -3.27 8.33 15.41
N THR A 94 -4.14 9.20 14.91
CA THR A 94 -5.52 8.90 14.52
C THR A 94 -5.85 9.60 13.21
N ASP A 95 -6.83 9.06 12.50
CA ASP A 95 -7.45 9.65 11.32
C ASP A 95 -8.03 11.05 11.61
N ALA A 96 -8.72 11.22 12.74
CA ALA A 96 -9.25 12.53 13.15
C ALA A 96 -8.13 13.57 13.35
N GLN A 97 -7.00 13.18 13.95
CA GLN A 97 -5.85 14.06 14.13
C GLN A 97 -5.20 14.37 12.78
N LEU A 98 -5.05 13.37 11.90
CA LEU A 98 -4.50 13.57 10.56
C LEU A 98 -5.32 14.59 9.76
N LEU A 99 -6.65 14.50 9.76
CA LEU A 99 -7.50 15.47 9.05
C LEU A 99 -7.37 16.89 9.65
N ALA A 100 -7.30 17.01 10.98
CA ALA A 100 -7.11 18.29 11.65
C ALA A 100 -5.73 18.91 11.36
N ASP A 101 -4.69 18.08 11.34
CA ASP A 101 -3.33 18.48 11.01
C ASP A 101 -3.23 18.89 9.53
N ALA A 102 -3.84 18.13 8.62
CA ALA A 102 -3.90 18.45 7.18
C ALA A 102 -4.53 19.83 6.93
N LYS A 103 -5.64 20.13 7.63
CA LYS A 103 -6.27 21.46 7.59
C LYS A 103 -5.36 22.55 8.15
N THR A 104 -4.66 22.28 9.24
CA THR A 104 -3.71 23.22 9.86
C THR A 104 -2.56 23.54 8.91
N LEU A 105 -1.98 22.50 8.29
CA LEU A 105 -0.93 22.62 7.29
C LEU A 105 -1.41 23.41 6.07
N TYR A 106 -2.60 23.12 5.56
CA TYR A 106 -3.19 23.85 4.43
C TYR A 106 -3.38 25.34 4.75
N ASN A 107 -3.89 25.67 5.93
CA ASN A 107 -4.06 27.06 6.36
C ASN A 107 -2.72 27.80 6.51
N TYR A 108 -1.66 27.10 6.92
CA TYR A 108 -0.34 27.69 7.11
C TYR A 108 0.41 27.88 5.79
N TYR A 109 0.43 26.86 4.93
CA TYR A 109 1.22 26.84 3.70
C TYR A 109 0.45 27.31 2.46
N GLY A 110 -0.88 27.37 2.52
CA GLY A 110 -1.75 27.78 1.41
C GLY A 110 -1.87 26.76 0.28
N VAL A 111 -1.39 25.52 0.49
CA VAL A 111 -1.45 24.42 -0.47
C VAL A 111 -1.56 23.10 0.31
N GLY A 112 -2.13 22.07 -0.33
CA GLY A 112 -2.24 20.75 0.28
C GLY A 112 -0.89 20.10 0.54
N MET A 113 -0.80 19.37 1.65
CA MET A 113 0.46 18.88 2.23
C MET A 113 0.45 17.38 2.53
N VAL A 114 -0.65 16.70 2.25
CA VAL A 114 -0.77 15.24 2.38
C VAL A 114 -0.66 14.64 0.99
N ASN A 115 0.33 13.81 0.74
CA ASN A 115 0.41 13.07 -0.52
C ASN A 115 -0.48 11.83 -0.45
N PHE A 116 -1.01 11.44 -1.61
CA PHE A 116 -1.64 10.15 -1.83
C PHE A 116 -1.15 9.60 -3.17
N GLN A 117 -1.11 8.28 -3.32
CA GLN A 117 -0.69 7.59 -4.54
C GLN A 117 -1.81 7.61 -5.58
N GLY A 118 -2.18 8.79 -6.10
CA GLY A 118 -3.31 9.01 -7.00
C GLY A 118 -3.03 8.79 -8.49
N HIS A 119 -1.86 8.25 -8.87
CA HIS A 119 -1.49 8.00 -10.28
C HIS A 119 -2.42 7.03 -11.04
N GLY A 120 -3.20 6.20 -10.34
CA GLY A 120 -3.93 5.08 -10.91
C GLY A 120 -3.04 3.87 -11.21
N GLY A 121 -3.65 2.78 -11.66
CA GLY A 121 -2.99 1.47 -11.76
C GLY A 121 -2.75 0.91 -10.37
N ALA A 122 -1.88 -0.10 -10.23
CA ALA A 122 -1.73 -0.83 -8.96
C ALA A 122 -1.47 0.06 -7.72
N SER A 123 -0.98 1.30 -7.88
CA SER A 123 -0.69 2.22 -6.78
C SER A 123 -1.87 2.73 -5.98
N THR A 124 -2.86 3.28 -6.66
CA THR A 124 -4.02 3.88 -6.01
C THR A 124 -4.85 2.83 -5.26
N PRO A 125 -5.24 1.70 -5.88
CA PRO A 125 -6.03 0.69 -5.20
C PRO A 125 -5.30 0.07 -4.02
N THR A 126 -3.97 -0.04 -4.04
CA THR A 126 -3.22 -0.59 -2.90
C THR A 126 -3.21 0.34 -1.68
N GLU A 127 -3.10 1.65 -1.87
CA GLU A 127 -3.19 2.58 -0.75
C GLU A 127 -4.63 2.65 -0.23
N VAL A 128 -5.62 2.74 -1.14
CA VAL A 128 -7.05 2.72 -0.77
C VAL A 128 -7.39 1.44 0.00
N TYR A 129 -6.91 0.28 -0.44
CA TYR A 129 -7.10 -1.00 0.25
C TYR A 129 -6.70 -0.92 1.72
N GLN A 130 -5.55 -0.31 2.01
CA GLN A 130 -5.02 -0.23 3.36
C GLN A 130 -5.79 0.74 4.23
N TRP A 131 -6.32 1.82 3.66
CA TRP A 131 -7.27 2.69 4.34
C TRP A 131 -8.54 1.95 4.69
N MET A 132 -9.12 1.20 3.75
CA MET A 132 -10.32 0.41 3.99
C MET A 132 -10.15 -0.62 5.11
N VAL A 133 -9.03 -1.37 5.12
CA VAL A 133 -8.73 -2.30 6.22
C VAL A 133 -8.58 -1.58 7.57
N GLN A 134 -7.93 -0.41 7.61
CA GLN A 134 -7.79 0.37 8.85
C GLN A 134 -9.14 0.85 9.40
N PHE A 135 -10.12 1.09 8.53
CA PHE A 135 -11.50 1.40 8.91
C PHE A 135 -12.35 0.15 9.20
N GLY A 136 -11.73 -1.03 9.22
CA GLY A 136 -12.38 -2.30 9.52
C GLY A 136 -13.19 -2.89 8.36
N GLY A 137 -12.97 -2.41 7.14
CA GLY A 137 -13.61 -2.90 5.93
C GLY A 137 -12.93 -4.15 5.36
N ASN A 138 -13.64 -4.80 4.45
CA ASN A 138 -13.20 -5.88 3.60
C ASN A 138 -13.18 -5.39 2.15
N PRO A 139 -12.02 -4.89 1.69
CA PRO A 139 -11.95 -4.22 0.39
C PRO A 139 -12.25 -5.17 -0.77
N MET A 140 -12.23 -6.49 -0.55
CA MET A 140 -12.59 -7.51 -1.55
C MET A 140 -14.08 -7.49 -1.90
N VAL A 141 -14.93 -6.87 -1.07
CA VAL A 141 -16.36 -6.65 -1.32
C VAL A 141 -16.62 -5.22 -1.76
N PHE A 142 -15.83 -4.25 -1.28
CA PHE A 142 -15.83 -2.84 -1.71
C PHE A 142 -17.19 -2.14 -1.57
N ASN A 143 -17.92 -2.47 -0.50
CA ASN A 143 -19.21 -1.83 -0.21
C ASN A 143 -19.64 -1.96 1.25
N ASP A 144 -18.78 -2.47 2.13
CA ASP A 144 -19.13 -2.60 3.52
C ASP A 144 -18.99 -1.27 4.27
N THR A 145 -19.41 -1.26 5.54
CA THR A 145 -19.42 -0.04 6.35
C THR A 145 -18.02 0.54 6.56
N GLY A 146 -16.98 -0.29 6.63
CA GLY A 146 -15.60 0.15 6.79
C GLY A 146 -15.05 0.71 5.48
N ASP A 147 -15.33 0.06 4.35
CA ASP A 147 -14.95 0.55 3.02
C ASP A 147 -15.56 1.92 2.72
N ILE A 148 -16.87 2.08 3.01
CA ILE A 148 -17.59 3.35 2.82
C ILE A 148 -17.03 4.43 3.74
N ALA A 149 -16.75 4.10 5.01
CA ALA A 149 -16.18 5.06 5.96
C ALA A 149 -14.77 5.51 5.55
N ALA A 150 -13.95 4.61 5.02
CA ALA A 150 -12.65 4.96 4.47
C ALA A 150 -12.78 5.91 3.27
N MET A 151 -13.68 5.64 2.31
CA MET A 151 -13.86 6.51 1.15
C MET A 151 -14.42 7.88 1.53
N ASP A 152 -15.34 7.96 2.50
CA ASP A 152 -15.84 9.23 3.03
C ASP A 152 -14.73 10.02 3.73
N TYR A 153 -13.90 9.35 4.52
CA TYR A 153 -12.73 9.98 5.14
C TYR A 153 -11.74 10.50 4.08
N LEU A 154 -11.41 9.69 3.08
CA LEU A 154 -10.49 10.07 2.00
C LEU A 154 -11.04 11.23 1.16
N LEU A 155 -12.35 11.29 0.91
CA LEU A 155 -13.00 12.43 0.25
C LEU A 155 -12.86 13.72 1.06
N ASN A 156 -12.97 13.65 2.38
CA ASN A 156 -12.76 14.82 3.24
C ASN A 156 -11.28 15.22 3.30
N LEU A 157 -10.38 14.25 3.34
CA LEU A 157 -8.94 14.48 3.36
C LEU A 157 -8.42 15.02 2.03
N SER A 158 -9.05 14.66 0.89
CA SER A 158 -8.55 14.99 -0.45
C SER A 158 -8.52 16.49 -0.74
N GLN A 159 -9.31 17.28 -0.01
CA GLN A 159 -9.25 18.75 -0.04
C GLN A 159 -7.87 19.30 0.38
N TYR A 160 -7.07 18.49 1.06
CA TYR A 160 -5.73 18.82 1.57
C TYR A 160 -4.64 18.00 0.89
N PHE A 161 -4.96 17.27 -0.18
CA PHE A 161 -3.96 16.56 -0.95
C PHE A 161 -3.01 17.52 -1.67
N SER A 162 -1.75 17.09 -1.78
CA SER A 162 -0.73 17.81 -2.54
C SER A 162 -1.17 18.00 -4.00
N PRO A 163 -0.80 19.09 -4.68
CA PRO A 163 -1.21 19.31 -6.07
C PRO A 163 -0.80 18.19 -7.03
N ASP A 164 0.27 17.47 -6.71
CA ASP A 164 0.87 16.45 -7.57
C ASP A 164 0.34 15.03 -7.27
N TYR A 165 -0.62 14.86 -6.36
CA TYR A 165 -1.09 13.54 -5.90
C TYR A 165 -1.58 12.64 -7.04
N THR A 166 -2.20 13.20 -8.08
CA THR A 166 -2.66 12.44 -9.28
C THR A 166 -1.53 11.94 -10.17
N SER A 167 -0.29 12.32 -9.88
CA SER A 167 0.91 11.82 -10.56
C SER A 167 1.84 11.05 -9.62
N SER A 168 1.52 11.01 -8.32
CA SER A 168 2.32 10.34 -7.30
C SER A 168 2.26 8.82 -7.43
N TYR A 169 3.44 8.20 -7.52
CA TYR A 169 3.64 6.76 -7.61
C TYR A 169 4.67 6.28 -6.56
N TRP A 170 4.62 5.00 -6.19
CA TRP A 170 5.39 4.44 -5.06
C TRP A 170 6.92 4.41 -5.22
N HIS A 171 7.44 5.00 -6.30
CA HIS A 171 8.87 5.13 -6.57
C HIS A 171 9.34 6.59 -6.66
N THR A 172 8.42 7.54 -6.48
CA THR A 172 8.72 8.96 -6.56
C THR A 172 8.20 9.61 -5.30
N ILE A 173 9.13 10.12 -4.49
CA ILE A 173 8.77 11.20 -3.59
C ILE A 173 8.81 12.48 -4.38
N SER A 174 7.64 12.91 -4.82
CA SER A 174 7.44 14.26 -5.31
C SER A 174 7.48 15.20 -4.10
N GLY A 175 8.43 16.13 -4.10
CA GLY A 175 8.34 17.27 -3.19
C GLY A 175 9.29 17.36 -2.01
N LEU A 176 9.71 16.24 -1.40
CA LEU A 176 10.73 16.26 -0.33
C LEU A 176 12.13 16.68 -0.81
N PRO A 177 12.65 16.22 -1.97
CA PRO A 177 13.95 16.64 -2.50
C PRO A 177 13.97 18.09 -3.02
N SER A 178 12.83 18.55 -3.52
CA SER A 178 12.68 19.78 -4.33
C SER A 178 12.02 20.93 -3.56
N ASN A 179 11.78 20.76 -2.25
CA ASN A 179 11.15 21.79 -1.41
C ASN A 179 9.74 22.19 -1.93
N THR A 180 9.05 21.24 -2.58
CA THR A 180 7.70 21.40 -3.16
C THR A 180 6.77 20.51 -2.34
N TYR A 181 6.39 21.02 -1.19
CA TYR A 181 6.09 20.29 0.04
C TYR A 181 4.96 19.25 -0.03
N THR A 182 5.31 18.00 0.24
CA THR A 182 4.44 17.03 0.93
C THR A 182 5.00 16.86 2.34
N VAL A 183 4.18 17.13 3.35
CA VAL A 183 4.54 16.94 4.77
C VAL A 183 4.35 15.48 5.17
N MET A 184 3.40 14.79 4.54
CA MET A 184 3.14 13.38 4.74
C MET A 184 3.11 12.70 3.37
N ASP A 185 3.87 11.61 3.21
CA ASP A 185 3.91 10.84 1.97
C ASP A 185 3.97 9.35 2.27
N TYR A 186 3.15 8.57 1.57
CA TYR A 186 2.98 7.15 1.79
C TYR A 186 3.82 6.35 0.79
N GLN A 187 4.95 5.75 1.19
CA GLN A 187 5.93 5.20 0.24
C GLN A 187 6.61 3.92 0.74
N TRP A 188 7.07 3.08 -0.20
CA TRP A 188 7.87 1.90 0.11
C TRP A 188 9.19 2.30 0.80
N PRO A 189 9.60 1.61 1.87
CA PRO A 189 10.87 1.88 2.56
C PRO A 189 12.09 1.92 1.65
N GLY A 190 12.11 1.07 0.62
CA GLY A 190 13.23 0.94 -0.32
C GLY A 190 13.18 1.87 -1.53
N SER A 191 12.05 2.55 -1.78
CA SER A 191 11.93 3.45 -2.94
C SER A 191 12.50 4.85 -2.69
N VAL A 192 12.88 5.14 -1.46
CA VAL A 192 13.23 6.49 -1.02
C VAL A 192 14.59 6.47 -0.33
N ASN A 193 15.55 7.18 -0.90
CA ASN A 193 16.82 7.45 -0.21
C ASN A 193 16.73 8.76 0.58
N VAL A 194 16.02 8.75 1.72
CA VAL A 194 15.79 9.95 2.54
C VAL A 194 17.08 10.64 2.99
N THR A 195 18.17 9.89 3.19
CA THR A 195 19.48 10.48 3.51
C THR A 195 20.05 11.26 2.32
N ALA A 196 19.92 10.75 1.10
CA ALA A 196 20.30 11.49 -0.11
C ALA A 196 19.43 12.74 -0.32
N LEU A 197 18.22 12.78 0.26
CA LEU A 197 17.35 13.96 0.30
C LEU A 197 17.70 14.93 1.43
N GLY A 198 18.76 14.66 2.21
CA GLY A 198 19.19 15.48 3.33
C GLY A 198 18.30 15.39 4.57
N MET A 199 17.37 14.41 4.61
CA MET A 199 16.54 14.17 5.77
C MET A 199 17.33 13.43 6.86
N THR A 200 17.05 13.77 8.12
CA THR A 200 17.58 13.08 9.29
C THR A 200 16.43 12.48 10.09
N PRO A 201 16.62 11.29 10.71
CA PRO A 201 15.67 10.75 11.66
C PRO A 201 15.26 11.78 12.73
N TYR A 202 14.00 11.77 13.13
CA TYR A 202 13.52 12.64 14.22
C TYR A 202 14.25 12.34 15.54
N ASN A 203 14.58 11.06 15.77
CA ASN A 203 15.46 10.62 16.85
C ASN A 203 16.26 9.37 16.43
N SER A 204 17.24 8.96 17.24
CA SER A 204 18.16 7.85 16.90
C SER A 204 17.50 6.47 16.81
N SER A 205 16.31 6.29 17.40
CA SER A 205 15.53 5.04 17.31
C SER A 205 14.57 5.01 16.12
N ASP A 206 14.26 6.16 15.52
CA ASP A 206 13.30 6.31 14.43
C ASP A 206 13.96 6.07 13.06
N THR A 207 14.47 4.85 12.89
CA THR A 207 15.10 4.41 11.64
C THR A 207 14.09 3.69 10.76
N VAL A 208 14.27 3.77 9.44
CA VAL A 208 13.46 3.04 8.44
C VAL A 208 13.38 1.55 8.77
N ILE A 209 14.50 0.97 9.23
CA ILE A 209 14.59 -0.45 9.63
C ILE A 209 13.66 -0.73 10.82
N ASN A 210 13.74 0.08 11.89
CA ASN A 210 12.91 -0.12 13.07
C ASN A 210 11.42 0.11 12.77
N ALA A 211 11.10 1.16 12.00
CA ALA A 211 9.72 1.42 11.57
C ALA A 211 9.15 0.26 10.75
N SER A 212 9.95 -0.30 9.82
CA SER A 212 9.56 -1.47 9.03
C SER A 212 9.34 -2.71 9.92
N PHE A 213 10.24 -2.99 10.86
CA PHE A 213 10.08 -4.12 11.77
C PHE A 213 8.85 -3.97 12.67
N ASN A 214 8.60 -2.78 13.21
CA ASN A 214 7.42 -2.51 14.03
C ASN A 214 6.13 -2.68 13.24
N ALA A 215 6.07 -2.17 12.00
CA ALA A 215 4.92 -2.34 11.12
C ALA A 215 4.68 -3.83 10.81
N ILE A 216 5.74 -4.58 10.51
CA ILE A 216 5.67 -6.02 10.27
C ILE A 216 5.16 -6.78 11.51
N GLN A 217 5.66 -6.46 12.70
CA GLN A 217 5.26 -7.11 13.95
C GLN A 217 3.83 -6.77 14.39
N SER A 218 3.33 -5.58 14.01
CA SER A 218 1.96 -5.14 14.34
C SER A 218 0.89 -5.88 13.53
N GLY A 219 1.32 -6.69 12.55
CA GLY A 219 0.45 -7.39 11.61
C GLY A 219 0.54 -6.74 10.24
N VAL A 220 0.93 -7.54 9.27
CA VAL A 220 0.92 -7.14 7.86
C VAL A 220 -0.37 -7.64 7.24
N PHE A 221 -1.07 -6.77 6.56
CA PHE A 221 -2.08 -7.23 5.64
C PHE A 221 -1.41 -7.64 4.32
N ILE A 222 -1.47 -8.93 3.98
CA ILE A 222 -1.05 -9.42 2.66
C ILE A 222 -2.32 -9.68 1.86
N ARG A 223 -2.41 -9.09 0.67
CA ARG A 223 -3.56 -9.29 -0.22
C ARG A 223 -3.65 -10.74 -0.66
N ASP A 224 -4.86 -11.29 -0.55
CA ASP A 224 -5.19 -12.60 -1.04
C ASP A 224 -4.98 -12.67 -2.57
N PRO A 225 -4.25 -13.68 -3.08
CA PRO A 225 -3.93 -13.81 -4.50
C PRO A 225 -5.14 -14.31 -5.30
N VAL A 226 -6.10 -13.45 -5.63
CA VAL A 226 -7.28 -13.82 -6.43
C VAL A 226 -7.07 -13.56 -7.93
N ALA A 227 -7.62 -14.40 -8.82
CA ALA A 227 -7.49 -14.21 -10.27
C ALA A 227 -8.17 -12.95 -10.82
N TRP A 228 -9.15 -12.41 -10.11
CA TRP A 228 -9.90 -11.22 -10.52
C TRP A 228 -9.29 -9.91 -9.98
N LEU A 229 -8.10 -9.94 -9.40
CA LEU A 229 -7.49 -8.77 -8.76
C LEU A 229 -7.29 -7.59 -9.72
N SER A 230 -6.94 -7.84 -10.99
CA SER A 230 -6.84 -6.77 -11.99
C SER A 230 -8.20 -6.10 -12.27
N GLN A 231 -9.29 -6.86 -12.23
CA GLN A 231 -10.64 -6.32 -12.38
C GLN A 231 -11.05 -5.49 -11.18
N TRP A 232 -10.68 -5.93 -9.97
CA TRP A 232 -10.85 -5.18 -8.73
C TRP A 232 -10.08 -3.85 -8.75
N GLN A 233 -8.81 -3.87 -9.19
CA GLN A 233 -8.00 -2.65 -9.35
C GLN A 233 -8.65 -1.66 -10.32
N PHE A 234 -9.15 -2.14 -11.47
CA PHE A 234 -9.84 -1.31 -12.44
C PHE A 234 -11.07 -0.61 -11.84
N TYR A 235 -11.89 -1.33 -11.08
CA TYR A 235 -13.05 -0.72 -10.44
C TYR A 235 -12.66 0.28 -9.35
N MET A 236 -11.57 0.04 -8.63
CA MET A 236 -11.08 0.96 -7.59
C MET A 236 -10.53 2.24 -8.17
N ASP A 237 -9.80 2.16 -9.29
CA ASP A 237 -9.36 3.36 -10.01
C ASP A 237 -10.56 4.18 -10.48
N ASN A 238 -11.60 3.55 -11.03
CA ASN A 238 -12.81 4.27 -11.46
C ASN A 238 -13.55 4.91 -10.28
N ALA A 239 -13.66 4.19 -9.16
CA ALA A 239 -14.28 4.72 -7.94
C ALA A 239 -13.46 5.89 -7.37
N TRP A 240 -12.13 5.76 -7.34
CA TRP A 240 -11.22 6.82 -6.94
C TRP A 240 -11.42 8.09 -7.78
N ILE A 241 -11.35 7.97 -9.11
CA ILE A 241 -11.55 9.10 -10.02
C ILE A 241 -12.91 9.75 -9.76
N SER A 242 -13.98 8.95 -9.76
CA SER A 242 -15.35 9.47 -9.61
C SER A 242 -15.56 10.18 -8.27
N ILE A 243 -15.10 9.59 -7.16
CA ILE A 243 -15.38 10.10 -5.81
C ILE A 243 -14.40 11.20 -5.44
N ILE A 244 -13.11 10.97 -5.64
CA ILE A 244 -12.05 11.79 -5.07
C ILE A 244 -11.65 12.92 -6.01
N GLU A 245 -11.48 12.63 -7.31
CA GLU A 245 -11.05 13.62 -8.29
C GLU A 245 -12.23 14.44 -8.84
N GLU A 246 -13.35 13.78 -9.12
CA GLU A 246 -14.56 14.41 -9.68
C GLU A 246 -15.56 14.86 -8.60
N HIS A 247 -15.33 14.51 -7.34
CA HIS A 247 -16.22 14.84 -6.21
C HIS A 247 -17.68 14.39 -6.40
N ALA A 248 -17.90 13.25 -7.07
CA ALA A 248 -19.22 12.66 -7.19
C ALA A 248 -19.75 12.22 -5.82
N SER A 249 -21.07 12.15 -5.67
CA SER A 249 -21.67 11.61 -4.46
C SER A 249 -21.33 10.12 -4.34
N LEU A 250 -20.99 9.64 -3.13
CA LEU A 250 -20.78 8.20 -2.85
C LEU A 250 -21.97 7.32 -3.29
N SER A 251 -23.19 7.89 -3.35
CA SER A 251 -24.39 7.20 -3.86
C SER A 251 -24.38 6.89 -5.37
N GLN A 252 -23.44 7.48 -6.11
CA GLN A 252 -23.29 7.33 -7.57
C GLN A 252 -22.22 6.31 -7.94
N VAL A 253 -21.51 5.76 -6.96
CA VAL A 253 -20.47 4.75 -7.15
C VAL A 253 -21.17 3.41 -7.40
N PRO A 254 -20.97 2.78 -8.56
CA PRO A 254 -21.56 1.47 -8.82
C PRO A 254 -21.13 0.47 -7.74
N SER A 255 -22.07 -0.25 -7.16
CA SER A 255 -21.75 -1.42 -6.35
C SER A 255 -20.99 -2.42 -7.22
N ILE A 256 -19.79 -2.82 -6.80
CA ILE A 256 -19.04 -3.92 -7.42
C ILE A 256 -19.66 -5.25 -7.02
#